data_AF-A0A8B8AYP3-F1
#
_entry.id   AF-A0A8B8AYP3-F1
#
_cell.length_a   1.000
_cell.length_b   1.000
_cell.length_c   1.000
_cell.angle_alpha   90.00
_cell.angle_beta   90.00
_cell.angle_gamma   90.00
#
_symmetry.space_group_name_H-M   'P 1'
#
loop_
_entity.id
_entity.type
_entity.pdbx_description
1 polymer ?
#
loop_
_entity_poly.entity_id
_entity_poly.type
_entity_poly.pdbx_seq_one_letter_code
_entity_poly.pdbx_strand_id
1 'polypeptide(L)'
;MSNPYKPTIGDLIEFNAGIYYHWAVYIDKDRLAHLVGCKDNGPLCVECNNSEIRHDCFREVAKRYTSWRINNLLDKYGYEIRTADGIIEFTDKTKGPATYDIVEGNCEHYAMLCRYGVKISLQIENLKAKVPGFLRKYEQFKKIRNLHLKIKKKMKYVVIFVIFTCVVIVVLKWIRFCKKRKQIKK
;
A
#
# COMPACT_ATOMS: atom_id res chain seq x y z
N MET A 1 6.09 9.00 -26.19
CA MET A 1 5.00 9.71 -26.91
C MET A 1 3.84 9.85 -25.93
N SER A 2 3.62 11.05 -25.38
CA SER A 2 2.48 11.35 -24.52
C SER A 2 1.21 11.39 -25.37
N ASN A 3 0.20 10.60 -24.97
CA ASN A 3 -1.11 10.53 -25.65
C ASN A 3 -1.79 11.93 -25.62
N PRO A 4 -2.24 12.50 -26.76
CA PRO A 4 -2.76 13.87 -26.83
C PRO A 4 -4.12 14.10 -26.15
N TYR A 5 -4.75 13.06 -25.62
CA TYR A 5 -6.07 13.18 -25.01
C TYR A 5 -5.97 13.52 -23.52
N LYS A 6 -6.62 14.63 -23.15
CA LYS A 6 -6.88 15.00 -21.76
C LYS A 6 -7.77 13.92 -21.12
N PRO A 7 -7.35 13.31 -19.99
CA PRO A 7 -8.17 12.32 -19.31
C PRO A 7 -9.55 12.82 -18.93
N THR A 8 -10.52 11.94 -19.03
CA THR A 8 -11.92 12.13 -18.65
C THR A 8 -12.25 11.26 -17.44
N ILE A 9 -13.37 11.58 -16.76
CA ILE A 9 -13.80 10.87 -15.56
C ILE A 9 -13.92 9.37 -15.86
N GLY A 10 -13.25 8.56 -15.06
CA GLY A 10 -13.23 7.12 -15.18
C GLY A 10 -12.12 6.54 -16.05
N ASP A 11 -11.34 7.36 -16.75
CA ASP A 11 -10.19 6.87 -17.52
C ASP A 11 -9.16 6.24 -16.59
N LEU A 12 -8.71 5.05 -16.93
CA LEU A 12 -7.63 4.38 -16.22
C LEU A 12 -6.30 4.96 -16.68
N ILE A 13 -5.48 5.38 -15.72
CA ILE A 13 -4.15 5.92 -15.97
C ILE A 13 -3.12 4.88 -15.54
N GLU A 14 -2.35 4.41 -16.52
CA GLU A 14 -1.22 3.52 -16.32
C GLU A 14 0.06 4.36 -16.25
N PHE A 15 0.80 4.23 -15.15
CA PHE A 15 2.07 4.90 -14.93
C PHE A 15 3.22 3.89 -14.98
N ASN A 16 4.26 4.23 -15.73
CA ASN A 16 5.44 3.38 -15.88
C ASN A 16 6.44 3.61 -14.73
N ALA A 17 6.53 2.64 -13.82
CA ALA A 17 7.49 2.59 -12.72
C ALA A 17 8.72 1.70 -13.02
N GLY A 18 9.00 1.44 -14.29
CA GLY A 18 10.07 0.54 -14.75
C GLY A 18 9.56 -0.90 -14.89
N ILE A 19 9.85 -1.74 -13.90
CA ILE A 19 9.47 -3.17 -13.90
C ILE A 19 8.02 -3.42 -13.44
N TYR A 20 7.33 -2.37 -13.00
CA TYR A 20 5.96 -2.41 -12.50
C TYR A 20 5.16 -1.25 -13.10
N TYR A 21 3.86 -1.44 -13.29
CA TYR A 21 2.96 -0.38 -13.68
C TYR A 21 2.03 -0.02 -12.53
N HIS A 22 2.08 1.25 -12.13
CA HIS A 22 1.14 1.81 -11.15
C HIS A 22 -0.15 2.23 -11.86
N TRP A 23 -1.28 2.06 -11.18
CA TRP A 23 -2.60 2.31 -11.75
C TRP A 23 -3.40 3.29 -10.91
N ALA A 24 -4.18 4.11 -11.61
CA ALA A 24 -5.14 5.03 -11.02
C ALA A 24 -6.38 5.12 -11.91
N VAL A 25 -7.47 5.66 -11.37
CA VAL A 25 -8.62 6.14 -12.15
C VAL A 25 -8.65 7.67 -12.08
N TYR A 26 -8.80 8.33 -13.21
CA TYR A 26 -9.01 9.77 -13.24
C TYR A 26 -10.43 10.09 -12.73
N ILE A 27 -10.55 11.04 -11.80
CA ILE A 27 -11.85 11.39 -11.20
C ILE A 27 -12.34 12.74 -11.71
N ASP A 28 -11.72 13.85 -11.40
CA ASP A 28 -12.14 15.19 -11.85
C ASP A 28 -11.00 16.19 -11.67
N LYS A 29 -11.07 17.34 -12.34
CA LYS A 29 -10.24 18.54 -12.05
C LYS A 29 -8.75 18.25 -11.73
N ASP A 30 -8.08 17.45 -12.56
CA ASP A 30 -6.69 17.04 -12.36
C ASP A 30 -6.44 16.20 -11.09
N ARG A 31 -7.42 15.41 -10.67
CA ARG A 31 -7.33 14.47 -9.56
C ARG A 31 -7.51 13.05 -10.05
N LEU A 32 -6.84 12.14 -9.38
CA LEU A 32 -6.96 10.71 -9.59
C LEU A 32 -7.16 9.98 -8.27
N ALA A 33 -7.91 8.89 -8.30
CA ALA A 33 -8.02 7.95 -7.20
C ALA A 33 -7.10 6.76 -7.46
N HIS A 34 -6.28 6.40 -6.47
CA HIS A 34 -5.38 5.26 -6.56
C HIS A 34 -5.11 4.63 -5.19
N LEU A 35 -4.90 3.32 -5.19
CA LEU A 35 -4.40 2.61 -4.02
C LEU A 35 -2.87 2.73 -4.01
N VAL A 36 -2.35 3.44 -3.02
CA VAL A 36 -0.91 3.62 -2.81
C VAL A 36 -0.43 2.58 -1.80
N GLY A 37 0.69 1.92 -2.13
CA GLY A 37 1.41 1.05 -1.21
C GLY A 37 2.02 1.79 -0.02
N CYS A 38 3.04 1.22 0.63
CA CYS A 38 3.68 1.88 1.77
C CYS A 38 4.22 3.28 1.40
N LYS A 39 3.85 4.29 2.21
CA LYS A 39 4.24 5.71 2.06
C LYS A 39 5.75 5.97 1.88
N ASP A 40 6.60 5.02 2.24
CA ASP A 40 8.07 5.19 2.32
C ASP A 40 8.90 4.13 1.57
N ASN A 41 8.29 3.17 0.86
CA ASN A 41 9.04 2.12 0.17
C ASN A 41 8.96 2.33 -1.34
N GLY A 42 10.10 2.20 -2.01
CA GLY A 42 10.25 2.33 -3.46
C GLY A 42 9.34 1.41 -4.29
N PRO A 43 9.57 1.31 -5.60
CA PRO A 43 8.56 0.94 -6.60
C PRO A 43 7.92 -0.46 -6.47
N LEU A 44 8.43 -1.34 -5.61
CA LEU A 44 7.89 -2.68 -5.36
C LEU A 44 7.52 -2.86 -3.87
N CYS A 45 6.27 -2.57 -3.53
CA CYS A 45 5.71 -2.95 -2.24
C CYS A 45 4.96 -4.28 -2.38
N VAL A 46 5.43 -5.34 -1.72
CA VAL A 46 4.78 -6.66 -1.77
C VAL A 46 3.48 -6.69 -0.95
N GLU A 47 3.51 -6.13 0.26
CA GLU A 47 2.31 -6.00 1.11
C GLU A 47 2.53 -4.88 2.13
N CYS A 48 1.51 -4.05 2.37
CA CYS A 48 1.58 -2.93 3.31
C CYS A 48 0.32 -2.84 4.18
N ASN A 49 0.51 -2.61 5.49
CA ASN A 49 -0.59 -2.35 6.42
C ASN A 49 -0.89 -0.85 6.61
N ASN A 50 -0.03 0.02 6.06
CA ASN A 50 -0.18 1.48 6.08
C ASN A 50 -0.43 2.03 4.66
N SER A 51 -1.02 1.20 3.79
CA SER A 51 -1.47 1.63 2.48
C SER A 51 -2.76 2.44 2.58
N GLU A 52 -3.03 3.21 1.55
CA GLU A 52 -4.12 4.16 1.55
C GLU A 52 -4.67 4.33 0.14
N ILE A 53 -5.99 4.37 0.03
CA ILE A 53 -6.67 4.85 -1.17
C ILE A 53 -6.71 6.36 -1.08
N ARG A 54 -6.01 7.02 -2.00
CA ARG A 54 -5.81 8.46 -2.00
C ARG A 54 -6.45 9.10 -3.21
N HIS A 55 -6.84 10.36 -3.04
CA HIS A 55 -7.15 11.26 -4.14
C HIS A 55 -6.02 12.27 -4.25
N ASP A 56 -5.16 12.11 -5.24
CA ASP A 56 -3.97 12.93 -5.42
C ASP A 56 -4.07 13.74 -6.73
N CYS A 57 -3.31 14.84 -6.80
CA CYS A 57 -3.17 15.62 -8.03
C CYS A 57 -2.46 14.78 -9.11
N PHE A 58 -3.11 14.66 -10.27
CA PHE A 58 -2.61 13.86 -11.38
C PHE A 58 -1.24 14.33 -11.85
N ARG A 59 -1.03 15.64 -12.07
CA ARG A 59 0.27 16.16 -12.48
C ARG A 59 1.38 15.85 -11.49
N GLU A 60 1.12 15.96 -10.19
CA GLU A 60 2.12 15.66 -9.16
C GLU A 60 2.46 14.17 -9.08
N VAL A 61 1.48 13.30 -9.29
CA VAL A 61 1.70 11.85 -9.38
C VAL A 61 2.47 11.52 -10.66
N ALA A 62 2.10 12.10 -11.81
CA ALA A 62 2.75 11.86 -13.10
C ALA A 62 4.26 12.19 -13.08
N LYS A 63 4.69 13.24 -12.36
CA LYS A 63 6.10 13.60 -12.18
C LYS A 63 6.95 12.51 -11.51
N ARG A 64 6.34 11.57 -10.78
CA ARG A 64 7.05 10.50 -10.06
C ARG A 64 7.36 9.29 -10.95
N TYR A 65 6.82 9.25 -12.17
CA TYR A 65 6.95 8.11 -13.07
C TYR A 65 7.60 8.52 -14.39
N THR A 66 8.20 7.55 -15.08
CA THR A 66 8.92 7.81 -16.34
C THR A 66 7.99 8.23 -17.48
N SER A 67 6.77 7.71 -17.49
CA SER A 67 5.73 8.02 -18.46
C SER A 67 4.37 7.56 -17.92
N TRP A 68 3.30 8.01 -18.56
CA TRP A 68 1.95 7.55 -18.32
C TRP A 68 1.14 7.50 -19.61
N ARG A 69 0.05 6.73 -19.60
CA ARG A 69 -0.95 6.72 -20.68
C ARG A 69 -2.35 6.43 -20.13
N ILE A 70 -3.38 6.90 -20.83
CA ILE A 70 -4.74 6.38 -20.67
C ILE A 70 -4.75 4.94 -21.21
N ASN A 71 -5.21 3.99 -20.40
CA ASN A 71 -5.25 2.58 -20.75
C ASN A 71 -6.51 1.91 -20.15
N ASN A 72 -7.66 2.12 -20.80
CA ASN A 72 -8.92 1.48 -20.42
C ASN A 72 -8.93 0.00 -20.84
N LEU A 73 -8.17 -0.82 -20.11
CA LEU A 73 -7.76 -2.18 -20.48
C LEU A 73 -8.90 -3.10 -20.91
N LEU A 74 -10.04 -3.03 -20.23
CA LEU A 74 -11.13 -3.99 -20.40
C LEU A 74 -12.26 -3.50 -21.32
N ASP A 75 -12.20 -2.25 -21.80
CA ASP A 75 -13.22 -1.69 -22.69
C ASP A 75 -13.38 -2.54 -23.96
N LYS A 76 -12.25 -2.99 -24.53
CA LYS A 76 -12.21 -3.83 -25.73
C LYS A 76 -12.79 -5.24 -25.54
N TYR A 77 -13.06 -5.66 -24.31
CA TYR A 77 -13.63 -6.97 -23.99
C TYR A 77 -15.11 -6.91 -23.62
N GLY A 78 -15.76 -5.74 -23.75
CA GLY A 78 -17.20 -5.60 -23.52
C GLY A 78 -17.63 -5.62 -22.06
N TYR A 79 -16.72 -5.31 -21.12
CA TYR A 79 -17.08 -5.15 -19.72
C TYR A 79 -17.98 -3.93 -19.53
N GLU A 80 -18.95 -4.05 -18.62
CA GLU A 80 -19.77 -2.90 -18.22
C GLU A 80 -18.89 -1.82 -17.57
N ILE A 81 -19.09 -0.58 -18.00
CA ILE A 81 -18.36 0.58 -17.49
C ILE A 81 -19.27 1.29 -16.50
N ARG A 82 -18.79 1.48 -15.27
CA ARG A 82 -19.50 2.26 -14.27
C ARG A 82 -19.66 3.71 -14.76
N THR A 83 -20.83 4.29 -14.48
CA THR A 83 -21.10 5.70 -14.79
C THR A 83 -20.10 6.63 -14.10
N ALA A 84 -19.85 7.82 -14.65
CA ALA A 84 -18.95 8.80 -14.06
C ALA A 84 -19.31 9.11 -12.59
N ASP A 85 -20.60 9.32 -12.30
CA ASP A 85 -21.10 9.55 -10.94
C ASP A 85 -20.86 8.34 -10.03
N GLY A 86 -21.11 7.13 -10.53
CA GLY A 86 -20.84 5.91 -9.78
C GLY A 86 -19.35 5.71 -9.49
N ILE A 87 -18.46 6.12 -10.40
CA ILE A 87 -17.00 6.08 -10.18
C ILE A 87 -16.63 7.05 -9.05
N ILE A 88 -17.11 8.30 -9.12
CA ILE A 88 -16.85 9.31 -8.09
C ILE A 88 -17.34 8.80 -6.73
N GLU A 89 -18.61 8.38 -6.65
CA GLU A 89 -19.22 7.86 -5.43
C GLU A 89 -18.43 6.68 -4.84
N PHE A 90 -18.03 5.72 -5.68
CA PHE A 90 -17.23 4.58 -5.26
C PHE A 90 -15.85 5.01 -4.72
N THR A 91 -15.16 5.92 -5.43
CA THR A 91 -13.84 6.38 -5.02
C THR A 91 -13.88 7.25 -3.75
N ASP A 92 -14.95 8.01 -3.53
CA ASP A 92 -15.18 8.77 -2.29
C ASP A 92 -15.45 7.81 -1.12
N LYS A 93 -16.32 6.81 -1.30
CA LYS A 93 -16.65 5.81 -0.28
C LYS A 93 -15.47 4.94 0.14
N THR A 94 -14.52 4.69 -0.78
CA THR A 94 -13.38 3.80 -0.55
C THR A 94 -12.11 4.54 -0.13
N LYS A 95 -12.13 5.87 -0.07
CA LYS A 95 -10.98 6.69 0.32
C LYS A 95 -10.55 6.43 1.77
N GLY A 96 -9.24 6.40 2.00
CA GLY A 96 -8.65 6.26 3.33
C GLY A 96 -7.85 4.96 3.51
N PRO A 97 -7.66 4.50 4.77
CA PRO A 97 -6.83 3.34 5.06
C PRO A 97 -7.28 2.09 4.30
N ALA A 98 -6.31 1.41 3.69
CA ALA A 98 -6.56 0.21 2.90
C ALA A 98 -5.44 -0.81 3.10
N THR A 99 -5.68 -2.06 2.71
CA THR A 99 -4.64 -3.10 2.65
C THR A 99 -4.10 -3.22 1.23
N TYR A 100 -2.78 -3.26 1.09
CA TYR A 100 -2.11 -3.49 -0.19
C TYR A 100 -1.53 -4.89 -0.20
N ASP A 101 -1.86 -5.68 -1.23
CA ASP A 101 -1.26 -6.98 -1.52
C ASP A 101 -0.93 -7.02 -3.02
N ILE A 102 0.34 -7.28 -3.36
CA ILE A 102 0.78 -7.22 -4.76
C ILE A 102 0.05 -8.21 -5.67
N VAL A 103 -0.44 -9.34 -5.14
CA VAL A 103 -1.16 -10.39 -5.89
C VAL A 103 -2.67 -10.25 -5.76
N GLU A 104 -3.16 -10.00 -4.54
CA GLU A 104 -4.59 -10.11 -4.19
C GLU A 104 -5.32 -8.77 -4.13
N GLY A 105 -4.61 -7.63 -4.10
CA GLY A 105 -5.20 -6.33 -3.80
C GLY A 105 -4.23 -5.19 -4.02
N ASN A 106 -3.79 -5.03 -5.27
CA ASN A 106 -2.84 -4.00 -5.69
C ASN A 106 -3.57 -2.81 -6.37
N CYS A 107 -2.79 -1.84 -6.88
CA CYS A 107 -3.38 -0.66 -7.52
C CYS A 107 -4.18 -0.96 -8.81
N GLU A 108 -3.81 -1.98 -9.58
CA GLU A 108 -4.56 -2.36 -10.79
C GLU A 108 -5.92 -2.95 -10.42
N HIS A 109 -5.98 -3.82 -9.40
CA HIS A 109 -7.25 -4.33 -8.88
C HIS A 109 -8.18 -3.19 -8.45
N TYR A 110 -7.64 -2.19 -7.75
CA TYR A 110 -8.42 -1.03 -7.34
C TYR A 110 -8.94 -0.23 -8.55
N ALA A 111 -8.09 0.01 -9.55
CA ALA A 111 -8.49 0.71 -10.77
C ALA A 111 -9.60 -0.04 -11.55
N MET A 112 -9.49 -1.37 -11.68
CA MET A 112 -10.52 -2.20 -12.30
C MET A 112 -11.82 -2.21 -11.49
N LEU A 113 -11.74 -2.26 -10.16
CA LEU A 113 -12.90 -2.13 -9.28
C LEU A 113 -13.59 -0.79 -9.46
N CYS A 114 -12.84 0.29 -9.69
CA CYS A 114 -13.40 1.63 -9.93
C CYS A 114 -14.14 1.72 -11.26
N ARG A 115 -13.53 1.29 -12.37
CA ARG A 115 -14.13 1.46 -13.70
C ARG A 115 -15.15 0.37 -14.06
N TYR A 116 -14.85 -0.88 -13.74
CA TYR A 116 -15.60 -2.05 -14.23
C TYR A 116 -16.31 -2.84 -13.13
N GLY A 117 -16.08 -2.49 -11.85
CA GLY A 117 -16.67 -3.23 -10.72
C GLY A 117 -16.10 -4.64 -10.51
N VAL A 118 -15.03 -5.02 -11.21
CA VAL A 118 -14.40 -6.34 -11.10
C VAL A 118 -13.03 -6.27 -10.46
N LYS A 119 -12.69 -7.30 -9.69
CA LYS A 119 -11.40 -7.40 -8.99
C LYS A 119 -10.42 -8.26 -9.81
N ILE A 120 -9.82 -7.66 -10.83
CA ILE A 120 -8.87 -8.33 -11.76
C ILE A 120 -7.59 -7.50 -11.87
N SER A 121 -6.43 -8.16 -12.05
CA SER A 121 -5.16 -7.53 -12.42
C SER A 121 -4.51 -8.32 -13.55
N LEU A 122 -4.43 -7.73 -14.74
CA LEU A 122 -3.79 -8.36 -15.88
C LEU A 122 -2.27 -8.49 -15.68
N GLN A 123 -1.64 -7.62 -14.88
CA GLN A 123 -0.24 -7.81 -14.49
C GLN A 123 -0.04 -9.15 -13.78
N ILE A 124 -0.94 -9.49 -12.85
CA ILE A 124 -0.87 -10.73 -12.09
C ILE A 124 -1.27 -11.93 -12.93
N GLU A 125 -2.30 -11.82 -13.78
CA GLU A 125 -2.65 -12.91 -14.71
C GLU A 125 -1.50 -13.21 -15.68
N ASN A 126 -0.86 -12.17 -16.23
CA ASN A 126 0.32 -12.34 -17.08
C ASN A 126 1.51 -12.97 -16.33
N LEU A 127 1.72 -12.59 -15.07
CA LEU A 127 2.80 -13.15 -14.26
C LEU A 127 2.55 -14.63 -13.93
N LYS A 128 1.31 -14.99 -13.57
CA LYS A 128 0.88 -16.38 -13.35
C LYS A 128 1.12 -17.23 -14.60
N ALA A 129 0.79 -16.71 -15.78
CA ALA A 129 0.99 -17.43 -17.05
C ALA A 129 2.47 -17.60 -17.40
N LYS A 130 3.31 -16.59 -17.17
CA LYS A 130 4.75 -16.62 -17.53
C LYS A 130 5.62 -17.38 -16.53
N VAL A 131 5.20 -17.48 -15.27
CA VAL A 131 6.02 -18.05 -14.18
C VAL A 131 5.26 -19.18 -13.50
N PRO A 132 5.40 -20.43 -13.97
CA PRO A 132 4.77 -21.59 -13.34
C PRO A 132 5.13 -21.71 -11.85
N GLY A 133 4.12 -21.99 -11.02
CA GLY A 133 4.29 -22.11 -9.58
C GLY A 133 4.51 -20.79 -8.82
N PHE A 134 4.39 -19.64 -9.50
CA PHE A 134 4.49 -18.31 -8.88
C PHE A 134 3.60 -18.18 -7.64
N LEU A 135 2.30 -18.51 -7.76
CA LEU A 135 1.36 -18.41 -6.63
C LEU A 135 1.77 -19.29 -5.45
N ARG A 136 2.26 -20.50 -5.71
CA ARG A 136 2.71 -21.41 -4.65
C ARG A 136 3.90 -20.81 -3.90
N LYS A 137 4.87 -20.26 -4.62
CA LYS A 137 6.04 -19.59 -4.03
C LYS A 137 5.64 -18.33 -3.28
N TYR A 138 4.72 -17.54 -3.84
CA TYR A 138 4.17 -16.34 -3.20
C TYR A 138 3.50 -16.67 -1.85
N GLU A 139 2.61 -17.66 -1.83
CA GLU A 139 1.93 -18.10 -0.61
C GLU A 139 2.91 -18.64 0.45
N GLN A 140 3.92 -19.40 0.02
CA GLN A 140 4.97 -19.88 0.92
C GLN A 140 5.76 -18.70 1.51
N PHE A 141 6.17 -17.74 0.69
CA PHE A 141 6.86 -16.54 1.12
C PHE A 141 6.00 -15.73 2.11
N LYS A 142 4.71 -15.53 1.81
CA LYS A 142 3.76 -14.81 2.67
C LYS A 142 3.65 -15.46 4.05
N LYS A 143 3.55 -16.79 4.12
CA LYS A 143 3.56 -17.54 5.40
C LYS A 143 4.84 -17.32 6.19
N ILE A 144 6.01 -17.47 5.56
CA ILE A 144 7.32 -17.29 6.20
C ILE A 144 7.47 -15.85 6.72
N ARG A 145 7.14 -14.86 5.89
CA ARG A 145 7.19 -13.44 6.25
C ARG A 145 6.26 -13.11 7.42
N ASN A 146 5.02 -13.62 7.41
CA ASN A 146 4.06 -13.40 8.50
C ASN A 146 4.54 -14.02 9.81
N LEU A 147 5.15 -15.20 9.76
CA LEU A 147 5.80 -15.81 10.91
C LEU A 147 6.96 -14.93 11.41
N HIS A 148 7.85 -14.50 10.51
CA HIS A 148 8.95 -13.60 10.84
C HIS A 148 8.49 -12.29 11.50
N LEU A 149 7.43 -11.65 10.98
CA LEU A 149 6.86 -10.43 11.56
C LEU A 149 6.29 -10.68 12.98
N LYS A 150 5.64 -11.82 13.21
CA LYS A 150 5.18 -12.22 14.55
C LYS A 150 6.34 -12.39 15.53
N ILE A 151 7.42 -13.07 15.10
CA ILE A 151 8.64 -13.24 15.91
C ILE A 151 9.27 -11.88 16.21
N LYS A 152 9.46 -11.03 15.20
CA LYS A 152 10.03 -9.68 15.34
C LYS A 152 9.21 -8.82 16.32
N LYS A 153 7.88 -8.86 16.23
CA LYS A 153 6.99 -8.16 17.17
C LYS A 153 7.14 -8.68 18.60
N LYS A 154 7.19 -10.01 18.81
CA LYS A 154 7.46 -10.61 20.12
C LYS A 154 8.82 -10.17 20.68
N MET A 155 9.88 -10.25 19.87
CA MET A 155 11.22 -9.79 20.27
C MET A 155 11.24 -8.32 20.67
N LYS A 156 10.53 -7.45 19.93
CA LYS A 156 10.41 -6.03 20.28
C LYS A 156 9.82 -5.84 21.68
N TYR A 157 8.78 -6.59 22.04
CA TYR A 157 8.20 -6.54 23.40
C TYR A 157 9.17 -7.06 24.46
N VAL A 158 9.90 -8.14 24.17
CA VAL A 158 10.93 -8.66 25.10
C VAL A 158 12.01 -7.61 25.37
N VAL A 159 12.52 -6.95 24.32
CA VAL A 159 13.52 -5.87 24.47
C VAL A 159 12.97 -4.72 25.30
N ILE A 160 11.75 -4.25 25.02
CA ILE A 160 11.10 -3.17 25.78
C ILE A 160 10.94 -3.56 27.26
N PHE A 161 10.53 -4.80 27.53
CA PHE A 161 10.36 -5.32 28.89
C PHE A 161 11.69 -5.37 29.66
N VAL A 162 12.77 -5.82 29.02
CA VAL A 162 14.12 -5.85 29.62
C VAL A 162 14.61 -4.44 29.94
N ILE A 163 14.42 -3.48 29.03
CA ILE A 163 14.80 -2.08 29.27
C ILE A 163 14.01 -1.51 30.46
N PHE A 164 12.68 -1.71 30.48
CA PHE A 164 11.82 -1.23 31.55
C PHE A 164 12.23 -1.80 32.92
N THR A 165 12.47 -3.11 32.99
CA THR A 165 12.91 -3.77 34.24
C THR A 165 14.27 -3.25 34.72
N CYS A 166 15.23 -3.01 33.82
CA CYS A 166 16.51 -2.41 34.16
C CYS A 166 16.35 -1.00 34.75
N VAL A 167 15.51 -0.16 34.13
CA VAL A 167 15.22 1.21 34.63
C VAL A 167 14.59 1.17 36.02
N VAL A 168 13.60 0.29 36.24
CA VAL A 168 12.95 0.12 37.55
C VAL A 168 13.98 -0.27 38.62
N ILE A 169 14.88 -1.20 38.32
CA ILE A 169 15.94 -1.61 39.26
C ILE A 169 16.86 -0.45 39.61
N VAL A 170 17.28 0.36 38.63
CA VAL A 170 18.12 1.55 38.86
C VAL A 170 17.41 2.58 39.74
N VAL A 171 16.15 2.88 39.45
CA VAL A 171 15.34 3.83 40.24
C VAL A 171 15.17 3.34 41.68
N LEU A 172 14.86 2.06 41.88
CA LEU A 172 14.73 1.48 43.22
C LEU A 172 16.06 1.52 43.99
N LYS A 173 17.19 1.24 43.33
CA LYS A 173 18.53 1.37 43.93
C LYS A 173 18.82 2.82 44.33
N TRP A 174 18.48 3.79 43.47
CA TRP A 174 18.67 5.21 43.75
C TRP A 174 17.81 5.71 44.91
N ILE A 175 16.53 5.29 44.98
CA ILE A 175 15.64 5.60 46.11
C ILE A 175 16.23 5.02 47.42
N ARG A 176 16.70 3.77 47.41
CA ARG A 176 17.34 3.14 48.58
C ARG A 176 18.61 3.90 49.00
N PHE A 177 19.44 4.30 48.05
CA PHE A 177 20.64 5.11 48.30
C PHE A 177 20.29 6.46 48.94
N CYS A 178 19.30 7.17 48.41
CA CYS A 178 18.83 8.44 48.96
C CYS A 178 18.29 8.29 50.40
N LYS A 179 17.54 7.23 50.70
CA LYS A 179 17.07 6.92 52.06
C LYS A 179 18.24 6.67 53.02
N LYS A 180 19.23 5.86 52.62
CA LYS A 180 20.42 5.59 53.44
C LYS A 180 21.23 6.86 53.75
N ARG A 181 21.41 7.75 52.77
CA ARG A 181 22.09 9.04 52.96
C ARG A 181 21.37 9.98 53.93
N LYS A 182 20.03 9.99 53.94
CA LYS A 182 19.25 10.79 54.89
C LYS A 182 19.37 10.28 56.33
N GLN A 183 19.53 8.97 56.53
CA GLN A 183 19.73 8.38 57.87
C GLN A 183 21.12 8.66 58.45
N ILE A 184 22.17 8.75 57.61
CA ILE A 184 23.55 9.04 58.06
C ILE A 184 23.74 10.51 58.47
N LYS A 185 22.84 11.42 58.03
CA LYS A 185 22.89 12.86 58.35
C LYS A 185 22.06 13.26 59.59
N LYS A 186 21.47 12.30 60.29
CA LYS A 186 20.78 12.49 61.59
C LYS A 186 21.64 11.88 62.68
#